data_AF-A0A653DD26-F1
#
_entry.id   AF-A0A653DD26-F1
#
_cell.length_a   1.000
_cell.length_b   1.000
_cell.length_c   1.000
_cell.angle_alpha   90.00
_cell.angle_beta   90.00
_cell.angle_gamma   90.00
#
_symmetry.space_group_name_H-M   'P 1'
#
loop_
_entity.id
_entity.type
_entity.pdbx_description
1 polymer ?
#
loop_
_entity_poly.entity_id
_entity_poly.type
_entity_poly.pdbx_seq_one_letter_code
_entity_poly.pdbx_strand_id
1 'polypeptide(L)'
;MILKFIILLLFFVELVLADYCEFGTCGDDQYCCGENKCCKKTVEVWYYWAGILLIVIIILLLLYCFKKRSKYSELQQDEERLPL
;
A
#
# COMPACT_ATOMS: atom_id res chain seq x y z
N MET A 1 -8.70 -4.39 -11.48
CA MET A 1 -8.14 -4.47 -10.11
C MET A 1 -6.92 -3.56 -9.92
N ILE A 2 -5.93 -3.59 -10.83
CA ILE A 2 -4.70 -2.76 -10.75
C ILE A 2 -5.01 -1.24 -10.75
N LEU A 3 -5.94 -0.77 -11.57
CA LEU A 3 -6.32 0.65 -11.65
C LEU A 3 -6.87 1.20 -10.31
N LYS A 4 -7.65 0.41 -9.57
CA LYS A 4 -8.16 0.79 -8.24
C LYS A 4 -7.04 0.92 -7.21
N PHE A 5 -6.01 0.09 -7.34
CA PHE A 5 -4.83 0.12 -6.46
C PHE A 5 -3.95 1.34 -6.74
N ILE A 6 -3.78 1.71 -8.02
CA ILE A 6 -3.06 2.92 -8.43
C ILE A 6 -3.79 4.18 -7.96
N ILE A 7 -5.12 4.23 -8.07
CA ILE A 7 -5.93 5.35 -7.55
C ILE A 7 -5.77 5.47 -6.02
N LEU A 8 -5.78 4.34 -5.30
CA LEU A 8 -5.55 4.31 -3.85
C LEU A 8 -4.17 4.84 -3.48
N LEU A 9 -3.14 4.48 -4.24
CA LEU A 9 -1.77 4.99 -4.04
C LEU A 9 -1.66 6.48 -4.33
N LEU A 10 -2.26 6.96 -5.42
CA LEU A 10 -2.29 8.39 -5.76
C LEU A 10 -3.00 9.22 -4.69
N PHE A 11 -4.13 8.73 -4.17
CA PHE A 11 -4.87 9.39 -3.09
C PHE A 11 -4.06 9.44 -1.79
N PHE A 12 -3.25 8.40 -1.52
CA PHE A 12 -2.36 8.38 -0.36
C PHE A 12 -1.19 9.36 -0.51
N VAL A 13 -0.71 9.60 -1.74
CA VAL A 13 0.35 10.56 -2.05
C VAL A 13 -0.17 12.01 -1.98
N GLU A 14 -1.39 12.28 -2.44
CA GLU A 14 -2.01 13.62 -2.30
C GLU A 14 -2.25 14.03 -0.84
N LEU A 15 -2.51 13.07 0.05
CA LEU A 15 -2.62 13.35 1.50
C LEU A 15 -1.30 13.86 2.13
N VAL A 16 -0.18 13.81 1.39
CA VAL A 16 1.13 14.31 1.82
C VAL A 16 1.44 15.70 1.24
N LEU A 17 0.56 16.27 0.40
CA LEU A 17 0.70 17.64 -0.09
C LEU A 17 0.32 18.66 0.99
N ALA A 18 1.33 18.96 1.80
CA ALA A 18 1.55 20.13 2.64
C ALA A 18 0.43 21.19 2.71
N ASP A 19 -0.29 21.19 3.84
CA ASP A 19 -1.04 22.35 4.31
C ASP A 19 -0.04 23.47 4.68
N TYR A 20 -0.24 24.68 4.16
CA TYR A 20 0.57 25.84 4.51
C TYR A 20 0.15 26.38 5.89
N CYS A 21 1.15 26.74 6.69
CA CYS A 21 0.95 27.28 8.03
C CYS A 21 0.87 28.81 7.97
N GLU A 22 -0.27 29.35 7.54
CA GLU A 22 -0.53 30.78 7.65
C GLU A 22 -0.97 31.09 9.10
N PHE A 23 -0.39 32.14 9.72
CA PHE A 23 -0.65 32.55 11.11
C PHE A 23 -0.24 31.56 12.23
N GLY A 24 0.62 30.58 11.94
CA GLY A 24 1.08 29.62 12.96
C GLY A 24 0.08 28.49 13.26
N THR A 25 -1.03 28.43 12.51
CA THR A 25 -2.08 27.43 12.66
C THR A 25 -1.89 26.28 11.67
N CYS A 26 -1.87 25.06 12.21
CA CYS A 26 -1.91 23.79 11.48
C CYS A 26 -3.03 22.92 12.05
N GLY A 27 -3.34 21.79 11.41
CA GLY A 27 -4.29 20.82 11.97
C GLY A 27 -3.88 20.29 13.35
N ASP A 28 -4.82 19.71 14.10
CA ASP A 28 -4.61 19.26 15.49
C ASP A 28 -3.45 18.25 15.66
N ASP A 29 -3.14 17.49 14.61
CA ASP A 29 -2.05 16.49 14.55
C ASP A 29 -0.77 17.03 13.88
N GLN A 30 -0.71 18.33 13.60
CA GLN A 30 0.38 18.97 12.85
C GLN A 30 1.02 20.10 13.68
N TYR A 31 2.24 20.48 13.29
CA TYR A 31 2.96 21.62 13.84
C TYR A 31 3.58 22.43 12.70
N CYS A 32 3.68 23.74 12.91
CA CYS A 32 4.34 24.62 11.96
C CYS A 32 5.84 24.31 11.94
N CYS A 33 6.35 23.81 10.81
CA CYS A 33 7.77 23.61 10.55
C CYS A 33 8.23 24.59 9.46
N GLY A 34 9.56 24.69 9.27
CA GLY A 34 10.18 25.72 8.44
C GLY A 34 9.54 25.93 7.05
N GLU A 35 9.67 27.15 6.52
CA GLU A 35 9.07 27.61 5.25
C GLU A 35 7.53 27.67 5.23
N ASN A 36 6.88 27.98 6.36
CA ASN A 36 5.41 28.05 6.48
C ASN A 36 4.71 26.76 6.04
N LYS A 37 5.28 25.60 6.39
CA LYS A 37 4.69 24.29 6.09
C LYS A 37 4.17 23.67 7.37
N CYS A 38 3.03 22.99 7.30
CA CYS A 38 2.59 22.13 8.38
C CYS A 38 3.29 20.78 8.27
N CYS A 39 4.06 20.43 9.29
CA CYS A 39 4.63 19.09 9.46
C CYS A 39 3.71 18.29 10.37
N LYS A 40 3.38 17.05 9.99
CA LYS A 40 2.73 16.13 10.92
C LYS A 40 3.63 15.91 12.13
N LYS A 41 3.05 15.95 13.34
CA LYS A 41 3.70 15.32 14.51
C LYS A 41 4.00 13.90 14.10
N THR A 42 5.28 13.55 14.13
CA THR A 42 5.82 12.30 13.62
C THR A 42 4.87 11.15 13.95
N VAL A 43 4.16 10.66 12.93
CA VAL A 43 3.49 9.36 13.01
C VAL A 43 4.57 8.39 13.44
N GLU A 44 4.38 7.79 14.62
CA GLU A 44 5.39 6.99 15.31
C GLU A 44 6.05 6.06 14.29
N VAL A 45 7.39 6.00 14.29
CA VAL A 45 8.21 5.20 13.35
C VAL A 45 7.66 3.77 13.19
N TRP A 46 6.96 3.27 14.21
CA TRP A 46 6.17 2.05 14.19
C TRP A 46 5.17 1.92 13.03
N TYR A 47 4.41 2.98 12.69
CA TYR A 47 3.46 2.98 11.58
C TYR A 47 4.14 2.80 10.23
N TYR A 48 5.35 3.36 10.06
CA TYR A 48 6.14 3.16 8.86
C TYR A 48 6.53 1.69 8.69
N TRP A 49 7.00 1.05 9.76
CA TRP A 49 7.31 -0.38 9.76
C TRP A 49 6.08 -1.26 9.59
N ALA A 50 4.94 -0.88 10.17
CA ALA A 50 3.66 -1.57 9.98
C ALA A 50 3.21 -1.53 8.51
N GLY A 51 3.38 -0.40 7.83
CA GLY A 51 3.11 -0.27 6.41
C GLY A 51 4.00 -1.19 5.54
N ILE A 52 5.30 -1.24 5.83
CA ILE A 52 6.23 -2.15 5.14
C ILE A 52 5.83 -3.61 5.34
N LEU A 53 5.52 -4.00 6.58
CA LEU A 53 5.11 -5.37 6.91
C LEU A 53 3.83 -5.76 6.17
N LEU A 54 2.87 -4.85 6.05
CA LEU A 54 1.63 -5.08 5.31
C LEU A 54 1.89 -5.28 3.80
N ILE A 55 2.78 -4.50 3.20
CA ILE A 55 3.17 -4.68 1.79
C ILE A 55 3.82 -6.05 1.56
N VAL A 56 4.73 -6.46 2.45
CA VAL A 56 5.40 -7.77 2.37
C VAL A 56 4.37 -8.92 2.43
N ILE A 57 3.40 -8.85 3.34
CA ILE A 57 2.33 -9.86 3.44
C ILE A 57 1.52 -9.93 2.14
N ILE A 58 1.16 -8.79 1.54
CA ILE A 58 0.43 -8.77 0.27
C ILE A 58 1.24 -9.44 -0.84
N ILE A 59 2.54 -9.14 -0.94
CA ILE A 59 3.42 -9.76 -1.94
C ILE A 59 3.48 -11.28 -1.74
N LEU A 60 3.64 -11.75 -0.50
CA LEU A 60 3.66 -13.18 -0.19
C LEU A 60 2.35 -13.86 -0.57
N LEU A 61 1.20 -13.24 -0.29
CA LEU A 61 -0.11 -13.77 -0.68
C LEU A 61 -0.28 -13.82 -2.20
N LEU A 62 0.17 -12.78 -2.91
CA LEU A 62 0.15 -12.76 -4.37
C LEU A 62 1.03 -13.87 -4.95
N LEU A 63 2.27 -14.01 -4.47
CA LEU A 63 3.18 -15.09 -4.91
C LEU A 63 2.61 -16.48 -4.60
N TYR A 64 2.00 -16.65 -3.41
CA TYR A 64 1.31 -17.88 -3.05
C TYR A 64 0.14 -18.17 -3.98
N CYS A 65 -0.71 -17.17 -4.27
CA CYS A 65 -1.83 -17.30 -5.20
C CYS A 65 -1.36 -17.59 -6.63
N PHE A 66 -0.28 -16.95 -7.10
CA PHE A 66 0.32 -17.22 -8.41
C PHE A 66 0.87 -18.64 -8.50
N LYS A 67 1.59 -19.10 -7.46
CA LYS A 67 2.11 -20.47 -7.41
C LYS A 67 0.99 -21.50 -7.36
N LYS A 68 -0.07 -21.23 -6.59
CA LYS A 68 -1.27 -22.09 -6.53
C LYS A 68 -1.99 -22.17 -7.87
N ARG A 69 -2.15 -21.03 -8.56
CA ARG A 69 -2.71 -20.97 -9.92
C ARG A 69 -1.91 -21.83 -10.90
N SER A 70 -0.58 -21.70 -10.90
CA SER A 70 0.31 -22.48 -11.77
C SER A 70 0.16 -23.99 -11.55
N LYS A 71 0.09 -24.43 -10.29
CA LYS A 71 -0.06 -25.85 -9.97
C LYS A 71 -1.43 -26.41 -10.38
N TYR A 72 -2.49 -25.60 -10.27
CA TYR A 72 -3.84 -25.99 -10.68
C TYR A 72 -3.96 -26.15 -12.20
N SER A 73 -3.32 -25.28 -12.98
CA SER A 73 -3.28 -25.43 -14.45
C SER A 73 -2.57 -26.71 -14.92
N GLU A 74 -1.55 -27.17 -14.20
CA GLU A 74 -0.85 -28.42 -14.54
C GLU A 74 -1.70 -29.66 -14.22
N LEU A 75 -2.36 -29.70 -13.05
CA LEU A 75 -3.22 -30.83 -12.65
C LEU A 75 -4.43 -31.02 -13.57
N GLN A 76 -5.02 -29.94 -14.05
CA GLN A 76 -6.17 -30.03 -14.96
C GLN A 76 -5.78 -30.54 -16.35
N GLN A 77 -4.52 -30.36 -16.75
CA GLN A 77 -3.99 -30.87 -18.03
C GLN A 77 -3.64 -32.36 -17.97
N ASP A 78 -3.36 -32.91 -16.78
CA ASP A 78 -3.18 -34.36 -16.59
C ASP A 78 -4.51 -35.12 -16.51
N GLU A 79 -5.57 -34.53 -15.96
CA GLU A 79 -6.90 -35.15 -15.91
C GLU A 79 -7.53 -35.29 -17.31
N GLU A 80 -7.31 -34.34 -18.21
CA GLU A 80 -7.83 -34.37 -19.59
C GLU A 80 -7.04 -35.34 -20.50
N ARG A 81 -5.91 -35.91 -20.04
CA ARG A 81 -5.05 -36.81 -20.81
C ARG A 81 -5.28 -38.30 -20.54
N LEU A 82 -6.28 -38.67 -19.74
CA LEU A 82 -6.64 -40.07 -19.48
C LEU A 82 -7.71 -40.54 -20.50
N PRO A 83 -7.35 -41.32 -21.55
CA PRO A 83 -8.34 -41.90 -22.44
C PRO A 83 -9.08 -43.04 -21.73
N LEU A 84 -10.41 -43.05 -21.87
CA LEU A 84 -11.28 -44.15 -21.47
C LEU A 84 -11.36 -45.21 -22.57
#